data_AF-A0A8J2KMW0-F1
#
_entry.id   AF-A0A8J2KMW0-F1
#
_cell.length_a   1.000
_cell.length_b   1.000
_cell.length_c   1.000
_cell.angle_alpha   90.00
_cell.angle_beta   90.00
_cell.angle_gamma   90.00
#
_symmetry.space_group_name_H-M   'P 1'
#
loop_
_entity.id
_entity.type
_entity.pdbx_description
1 polymer ?
#
loop_
_entity_poly.entity_id
_entity_poly.type
_entity_poly.pdbx_seq_one_letter_code
_entity_poly.pdbx_strand_id
1 'polypeptide(L)'
;MSAPRSHDEIEAHARTLQEANRAKPKVAENDRIGFGESGHFDSDIFGSGAGRFDGYNVSIAVNDEEDDDDDDDAPAPPGRSRPTFSAPAHILKDIPQADKDVDPFADHKRQTIADRQRHNDYLARGPKQIISPERVDPFQDGS
;
A
#
# COMPACT_ATOMS: atom_id res chain seq x y z
N MET A 1 10.47 -26.11 7.82
CA MET A 1 10.45 -26.51 9.24
C MET A 1 9.03 -26.38 9.75
N SER A 2 8.47 -27.43 10.36
CA SER A 2 7.11 -27.36 10.95
C SER A 2 7.18 -26.55 12.24
N ALA A 3 6.26 -25.59 12.42
CA ALA A 3 6.17 -24.84 13.67
C ALA A 3 5.76 -25.76 14.84
N PRO A 4 6.29 -25.57 16.06
CA PRO A 4 5.92 -26.36 17.23
C PRO A 4 4.45 -26.12 17.59
N ARG A 5 3.72 -27.17 17.98
CA ARG A 5 2.27 -27.11 18.24
C ARG A 5 1.88 -27.49 19.67
N SER A 6 2.75 -28.16 20.42
CA SER A 6 2.53 -28.51 21.83
C SER A 6 3.36 -27.63 22.78
N HIS A 7 2.93 -27.51 24.04
CA HIS A 7 3.61 -26.69 25.05
C HIS A 7 5.06 -27.13 25.28
N ASP A 8 5.29 -28.44 25.40
CA ASP A 8 6.62 -29.03 25.60
C ASP A 8 7.55 -28.77 24.41
N GLU A 9 7.03 -28.85 23.17
CA GLU A 9 7.78 -28.51 21.96
C GLU A 9 8.16 -27.02 21.91
N ILE A 10 7.26 -26.14 22.35
CA ILE A 10 7.52 -24.69 22.41
C ILE A 10 8.62 -24.40 23.43
N GLU A 11 8.60 -25.04 24.60
CA GLU A 11 9.64 -24.86 25.61
C GLU A 11 11.01 -25.37 25.15
N ALA A 12 11.04 -26.56 24.53
CA ALA A 12 12.27 -27.12 23.98
C ALA A 12 12.84 -26.18 22.90
N HIS A 13 11.99 -25.69 22.00
CA HIS A 13 12.39 -24.74 20.95
C HIS A 13 12.84 -23.39 21.52
N ALA A 14 12.23 -22.91 22.60
CA ALA A 14 12.65 -21.68 23.27
C ALA A 14 14.05 -21.84 23.88
N ARG A 15 14.36 -22.98 24.51
CA ARG A 15 15.69 -23.26 25.07
C ARG A 15 16.76 -23.31 23.98
N THR A 16 16.50 -24.01 22.87
CA THR A 16 17.45 -24.08 21.76
C THR A 16 17.73 -22.70 21.16
N LEU A 17 16.71 -21.85 21.02
CA LEU A 17 16.89 -20.46 20.58
C LEU A 17 17.69 -19.62 21.57
N GLN A 18 17.47 -19.79 22.88
CA GLN A 18 18.23 -19.08 23.91
C GLN A 18 19.70 -19.50 23.90
N GLU A 19 19.99 -20.79 23.76
CA GLU A 19 21.36 -21.32 23.64
C GLU A 19 22.03 -20.81 22.36
N ALA A 20 21.34 -20.86 21.22
CA ALA A 20 21.83 -20.35 19.95
C ALA A 20 22.12 -18.84 20.01
N ASN A 21 21.25 -18.06 20.66
CA ASN A 21 21.47 -16.62 20.83
C ASN A 21 22.60 -16.30 21.81
N ARG A 22 22.81 -17.13 22.85
CA ARG A 22 23.94 -16.99 23.77
C ARG A 22 25.28 -17.29 23.09
N ALA A 23 25.27 -18.17 22.09
CA ALA A 23 26.44 -18.52 21.30
C ALA A 23 26.78 -17.48 20.20
N LYS A 24 25.86 -16.55 19.87
CA LYS A 24 26.15 -15.49 18.91
C LYS A 24 27.19 -14.52 19.50
N PRO A 25 28.24 -14.16 18.74
CA PRO A 25 29.19 -13.17 19.20
C PRO A 25 28.46 -11.86 19.47
N LYS A 26 28.74 -11.24 20.63
CA LYS A 26 28.25 -9.89 20.90
C LYS A 26 28.91 -8.96 19.88
N VAL A 27 28.10 -8.35 19.02
CA VAL A 27 28.56 -7.36 18.04
C VAL A 27 29.21 -6.21 18.82
N ALA A 28 30.46 -5.91 18.49
CA ALA A 28 31.19 -4.82 19.11
C ALA A 28 30.44 -3.50 18.84
N GLU A 29 30.56 -2.53 19.73
CA GLU A 29 29.85 -1.25 19.57
C GLU A 29 30.23 -0.52 18.28
N ASN A 30 31.47 -0.68 17.82
CA ASN A 30 31.97 -0.13 16.57
C ASN A 30 31.43 -0.83 15.31
N ASP A 31 30.86 -2.03 15.45
CA ASP A 31 30.26 -2.79 14.35
C ASP A 31 28.74 -2.58 14.29
N ARG A 32 28.20 -1.66 15.09
CA ARG A 32 26.78 -1.28 15.06
C ARG A 32 26.56 -0.18 14.02
N ILE A 33 25.57 -0.39 13.16
CA ILE A 33 25.20 0.54 12.10
C ILE A 33 24.35 1.67 12.69
N GLY A 34 24.72 2.92 12.42
CA GLY A 34 24.03 4.12 12.92
C GLY A 34 22.67 4.38 12.24
N PHE A 35 21.83 5.21 12.86
CA PHE A 35 20.58 5.66 12.24
C PHE A 35 20.89 6.47 10.97
N GLY A 36 20.45 5.95 9.82
CA GLY A 36 20.71 6.54 8.51
C GLY A 36 21.95 5.99 7.81
N GLU A 37 22.75 5.12 8.44
CA GLU A 37 23.87 4.46 7.78
C GLU A 37 23.38 3.23 7.00
N SER A 38 23.94 3.01 5.81
CA SER A 38 23.66 1.79 5.03
C SER A 38 24.36 0.61 5.71
N GLY A 39 23.57 -0.35 6.19
CA GLY A 39 24.13 -1.56 6.78
C GLY A 39 24.87 -2.45 5.77
N HIS A 40 25.39 -3.58 6.25
CA HIS A 40 26.16 -4.53 5.43
C HIS A 40 25.30 -5.55 4.66
N PHE A 41 24.03 -5.22 4.39
CA PHE A 41 23.11 -6.13 3.72
C PHE A 41 23.13 -5.86 2.21
N ASP A 42 23.17 -6.94 1.42
CA ASP A 42 23.01 -6.91 -0.05
C ASP A 42 23.85 -5.83 -0.74
N SER A 43 25.10 -5.67 -0.28
CA SER A 43 26.04 -4.66 -0.77
C SER A 43 26.42 -4.84 -2.24
N ASP A 44 26.26 -6.06 -2.76
CA ASP A 44 26.41 -6.42 -4.16
C ASP A 44 25.23 -5.93 -5.02
N ILE A 45 24.04 -5.81 -4.43
CA ILE A 45 22.83 -5.33 -5.11
C ILE A 45 22.70 -3.81 -4.98
N PHE A 46 22.90 -3.26 -3.78
CA PHE A 46 22.63 -1.85 -3.49
C PHE A 46 23.86 -0.95 -3.46
N GLY A 47 25.07 -1.52 -3.55
CA GLY A 47 26.32 -0.76 -3.49
C GLY A 47 26.61 -0.22 -2.08
N SER A 48 27.88 -0.24 -1.70
CA SER A 48 28.35 0.33 -0.44
C SER A 48 28.19 1.87 -0.43
N GLY A 49 27.06 2.38 0.05
CA GLY A 49 26.93 3.70 0.69
C GLY A 49 27.10 4.97 -0.15
N ALA A 50 27.41 4.90 -1.45
CA ALA A 50 27.59 6.09 -2.27
C ALA A 50 26.30 6.46 -3.04
N GLY A 51 25.59 7.49 -2.56
CA GLY A 51 24.75 8.29 -3.45
C GLY A 51 23.23 8.04 -3.46
N ARG A 52 22.60 7.55 -2.39
CA ARG A 52 21.12 7.46 -2.34
C ARG A 52 20.40 8.81 -2.58
N PHE A 53 21.10 9.92 -2.39
CA PHE A 53 20.61 11.28 -2.65
C PHE A 53 21.40 11.97 -3.78
N ASP A 54 22.29 11.25 -4.46
CA ASP A 54 23.02 11.80 -5.59
C ASP A 54 22.03 12.03 -6.75
N GLY A 55 21.98 13.25 -7.26
CA GLY A 55 20.99 13.69 -8.26
C GLY A 55 19.68 14.27 -7.72
N TYR A 56 19.50 14.36 -6.39
CA TYR A 56 18.36 15.08 -5.80
C TYR A 56 18.77 16.49 -5.35
N ASN A 57 17.89 17.45 -5.58
CA ASN A 57 18.03 18.79 -5.00
C ASN A 57 17.65 18.73 -3.52
N VAL A 58 18.62 18.96 -2.63
CA VAL A 58 18.43 18.96 -1.16
C VAL A 58 17.85 20.29 -0.65
N SER A 59 17.69 21.27 -1.54
CA SER A 59 17.10 22.57 -1.23
C SER A 59 16.29 23.09 -2.41
N ILE A 60 15.08 23.54 -2.14
CA ILE A 60 14.25 24.34 -3.05
C ILE A 60 14.36 25.81 -2.67
N ALA A 61 14.44 26.70 -3.65
CA ALA A 61 14.41 28.14 -3.41
C ALA A 61 13.03 28.54 -2.83
N VAL A 62 13.01 29.48 -1.88
CA VAL A 62 11.79 29.89 -1.18
C VAL A 62 10.97 30.90 -2.01
N ASN A 63 11.47 31.36 -3.15
CA ASN A 63 10.84 32.40 -3.95
C ASN A 63 11.16 32.22 -5.43
N ASP A 64 10.49 31.28 -6.09
CA ASP A 64 10.32 31.36 -7.55
C ASP A 64 9.13 32.30 -7.77
N GLU A 65 9.42 33.40 -8.45
CA GLU A 65 8.58 34.56 -8.67
C GLU A 65 7.25 34.18 -9.33
N GLU A 66 6.19 34.82 -8.86
CA GLU A 66 4.84 34.80 -9.43
C GLU A 66 4.91 35.19 -10.91
N ASP A 67 4.84 34.22 -11.83
CA ASP A 67 4.55 34.47 -13.24
C ASP A 67 3.03 34.68 -13.33
N ASP A 68 2.65 35.92 -13.03
CA ASP A 68 1.30 36.47 -13.11
C ASP A 68 0.96 36.73 -14.59
N ASP A 69 0.78 35.66 -15.37
CA ASP A 69 0.13 35.73 -16.69
C ASP A 69 -1.39 35.62 -16.49
N ASP A 70 -1.92 36.72 -15.98
CA ASP A 70 -3.33 37.02 -15.78
C ASP A 70 -3.94 37.48 -17.12
N ASP A 71 -4.34 36.52 -17.98
CA ASP A 71 -5.06 36.80 -19.22
C ASP A 71 -5.91 35.60 -19.67
N ASP A 72 -6.99 35.28 -18.94
CA ASP A 72 -8.08 34.43 -19.49
C ASP A 72 -9.47 34.72 -18.89
N ASP A 73 -9.76 35.97 -18.54
CA ASP A 73 -11.07 36.42 -18.06
C ASP A 73 -11.99 36.90 -19.20
N ALA A 74 -12.25 36.01 -20.16
CA ALA A 74 -13.33 36.18 -21.14
C ALA A 74 -14.54 35.31 -20.74
N PRO A 75 -15.65 35.88 -20.23
CA PRO A 75 -16.84 35.09 -19.93
C PRO A 75 -17.44 34.54 -21.24
N ALA A 76 -17.33 33.23 -21.43
CA ALA A 76 -17.95 32.52 -22.54
C ALA A 76 -19.47 32.79 -22.59
N PRO A 77 -20.07 33.07 -23.77
CA PRO A 77 -21.47 33.43 -23.87
C PRO A 77 -22.40 32.30 -23.35
N PRO A 78 -23.41 32.61 -22.52
CA PRO A 78 -24.33 31.62 -21.98
C PRO A 78 -25.25 31.14 -23.10
N GLY A 79 -25.03 29.93 -23.61
CA GLY A 79 -25.90 29.36 -24.63
C GLY A 79 -25.28 28.30 -25.53
N ARG A 80 -23.96 28.11 -25.52
CA ARG A 80 -23.37 26.91 -26.10
C ARG A 80 -23.48 25.76 -25.09
N SER A 81 -24.69 25.21 -24.97
CA SER A 81 -24.82 23.79 -24.61
C SER A 81 -23.95 23.04 -25.59
N ARG A 82 -22.77 22.60 -25.12
CA ARG A 82 -21.89 21.73 -25.91
C ARG A 82 -22.79 20.55 -26.26
N PRO A 83 -23.03 20.25 -27.56
CA PRO A 83 -23.70 19.00 -27.88
C PRO A 83 -22.85 17.93 -27.20
N THR A 84 -23.44 17.20 -26.27
CA THR A 84 -22.78 16.08 -25.64
C THR A 84 -22.42 15.16 -26.79
N PHE A 85 -21.16 15.20 -27.20
CA PHE A 85 -20.61 14.45 -28.32
C PHE A 85 -20.46 13.01 -27.82
N SER A 86 -21.59 12.41 -27.47
CA SER A 86 -21.73 11.04 -27.06
C SER A 86 -21.79 10.21 -28.33
N ALA A 87 -21.04 9.11 -28.36
CA ALA A 87 -21.03 8.23 -29.51
C ALA A 87 -22.46 7.77 -29.86
N PRO A 88 -22.83 7.71 -31.16
CA PRO A 88 -24.14 7.23 -31.58
C PRO A 88 -24.38 5.83 -31.03
N ALA A 89 -25.61 5.57 -30.59
CA ALA A 89 -25.99 4.39 -29.83
C ALA A 89 -25.69 3.05 -30.53
N HIS A 90 -25.45 3.03 -31.85
CA HIS A 90 -24.99 1.83 -32.54
C HIS A 90 -23.53 1.49 -32.18
N ILE A 91 -22.64 2.48 -32.04
CA ILE A 91 -21.21 2.26 -31.73
C ILE A 91 -21.10 1.69 -30.32
N LEU A 92 -21.93 2.17 -29.39
CA LEU A 92 -21.97 1.68 -28.01
C LEU A 92 -22.43 0.21 -27.90
N LYS A 93 -23.21 -0.28 -28.85
CA LYS A 93 -23.69 -1.67 -28.89
C LYS A 93 -22.70 -2.63 -29.57
N ASP A 94 -21.89 -2.12 -30.48
CA ASP A 94 -20.87 -2.88 -31.21
C ASP A 94 -19.57 -3.03 -30.41
N ILE A 95 -19.36 -2.22 -29.36
CA ILE A 95 -18.30 -2.46 -28.39
C ILE A 95 -18.65 -3.75 -27.66
N PRO A 96 -17.82 -4.81 -27.73
CA PRO A 96 -18.03 -5.99 -26.92
C PRO A 96 -17.98 -5.53 -25.47
N GLN A 97 -19.14 -5.46 -24.81
CA GLN A 97 -19.19 -5.45 -23.36
C GLN A 97 -18.46 -6.73 -22.96
N ALA A 98 -17.24 -6.60 -22.44
CA ALA A 98 -16.51 -7.77 -21.98
C ALA A 98 -17.44 -8.49 -21.01
N ASP A 99 -17.87 -9.71 -21.34
CA ASP A 99 -18.88 -10.47 -20.59
C ASP A 99 -18.46 -10.74 -19.13
N LYS A 100 -17.22 -10.37 -18.79
CA LYS A 100 -16.64 -10.41 -17.47
C LYS A 100 -15.81 -9.15 -17.29
N ASP A 101 -16.06 -8.43 -16.21
CA ASP A 101 -15.11 -7.47 -15.64
C ASP A 101 -13.87 -8.24 -15.16
N VAL A 102 -13.09 -8.76 -16.10
CA VAL A 102 -11.84 -9.47 -15.83
C VAL A 102 -10.81 -8.40 -15.50
N ASP A 103 -10.44 -8.34 -14.23
CA ASP A 103 -9.29 -7.57 -13.79
C ASP A 103 -8.05 -8.07 -14.57
N PRO A 104 -7.43 -7.24 -15.44
CA PRO A 104 -6.27 -7.64 -16.23
C PRO A 104 -5.06 -7.99 -15.36
N PHE A 105 -5.07 -7.62 -14.07
CA PHE A 105 -4.03 -7.94 -13.10
C PHE A 105 -4.41 -9.07 -12.15
N ALA A 106 -5.49 -9.82 -12.41
CA ALA A 106 -5.94 -10.92 -11.56
C ALA A 106 -4.81 -11.93 -11.26
N ASP A 107 -3.97 -12.23 -12.25
CA ASP A 107 -2.85 -13.18 -12.14
C ASP A 107 -1.70 -12.66 -11.26
N HIS A 108 -1.55 -11.34 -11.15
CA HIS A 108 -0.47 -10.69 -10.39
C HIS A 108 -0.94 -10.07 -9.06
N LYS A 109 -2.20 -10.29 -8.70
CA LYS A 109 -2.77 -9.72 -7.50
C LYS A 109 -2.12 -10.33 -6.26
N ARG A 110 -1.59 -9.47 -5.39
CA ARG A 110 -1.08 -9.87 -4.07
C ARG A 110 -2.22 -10.48 -3.25
N GLN A 111 -1.94 -11.56 -2.51
CA GLN A 111 -2.92 -12.20 -1.63
C GLN A 111 -3.51 -11.19 -0.64
N THR A 112 -4.84 -11.19 -0.50
CA THR A 112 -5.50 -10.27 0.42
C THR A 112 -5.25 -10.66 1.88
N ILE A 113 -5.53 -9.74 2.80
CA ILE A 113 -5.48 -10.03 4.25
C ILE A 113 -6.45 -11.18 4.58
N ALA A 114 -7.65 -11.16 3.99
CA ALA A 114 -8.65 -12.20 4.17
C ALA A 114 -8.12 -13.58 3.75
N ASP A 115 -7.49 -13.67 2.57
CA ASP A 115 -6.91 -14.93 2.08
C ASP A 115 -5.83 -15.48 3.00
N ARG A 116 -4.95 -14.59 3.51
CA ARG A 116 -3.91 -14.97 4.49
C ARG A 116 -4.50 -15.42 5.83
N GLN A 117 -5.63 -14.84 6.24
CA GLN A 117 -6.28 -15.13 7.52
C GLN A 117 -7.26 -16.31 7.46
N ARG A 118 -7.58 -16.87 6.27
CA ARG A 118 -8.53 -17.99 6.11
C ARG A 118 -8.17 -19.24 6.90
N HIS A 119 -6.88 -19.49 7.15
CA HIS A 119 -6.42 -20.67 7.89
C HIS A 119 -6.57 -20.53 9.42
N ASN A 120 -6.93 -19.34 9.92
CA ASN A 120 -7.06 -19.06 11.34
C ASN A 120 -8.50 -18.69 11.67
N ASP A 121 -9.27 -19.66 12.18
CA ASP A 121 -10.69 -19.49 12.53
C ASP A 121 -10.96 -18.34 13.51
N TYR A 122 -10.00 -18.05 14.40
CA TYR A 122 -10.10 -16.93 15.34
C TYR A 122 -10.02 -15.57 14.63
N LEU A 123 -9.08 -15.40 13.70
CA LEU A 123 -8.88 -14.16 12.94
C LEU A 123 -10.00 -13.95 11.91
N ALA A 124 -10.52 -15.03 11.33
CA ALA A 124 -11.62 -14.99 10.38
C ALA A 124 -12.95 -14.46 10.97
N ARG A 125 -13.08 -14.40 12.31
CA ARG A 125 -14.27 -13.89 13.00
C ARG A 125 -14.29 -12.38 13.13
N GLY A 126 -13.15 -11.70 13.07
CA GLY A 126 -13.04 -10.24 13.20
C GLY A 126 -14.03 -9.45 12.32
N PRO A 127 -14.10 -9.68 11.00
CA PRO A 127 -15.00 -8.90 10.13
C PRO A 127 -16.50 -9.16 10.37
N LYS A 128 -16.85 -10.22 11.11
CA LYS A 128 -18.26 -10.56 11.44
C LYS A 128 -18.71 -9.94 12.77
N GLN A 129 -17.83 -9.25 13.49
CA GLN A 129 -18.16 -8.63 14.76
C GLN A 129 -18.84 -7.29 14.54
N ILE A 130 -19.94 -7.07 15.26
CA ILE A 130 -20.67 -5.80 15.25
C ILE A 130 -19.87 -4.81 16.10
N ILE A 131 -19.22 -3.83 15.44
CA ILE A 131 -18.31 -2.87 16.09
C ILE A 131 -19.09 -1.76 16.81
N SER A 132 -20.28 -1.42 16.31
CA SER A 132 -21.15 -0.40 16.89
C SER A 132 -22.61 -0.82 16.76
N PRO A 133 -23.50 -0.31 17.62
CA PRO A 133 -24.95 -0.45 17.44
C PRO A 133 -25.39 -0.01 16.04
N GLU A 134 -26.54 -0.50 15.61
CA GLU A 134 -27.22 0.00 14.42
C GLU A 134 -27.40 1.52 14.54
N ARG A 135 -27.00 2.24 13.49
CA ARG A 135 -27.26 3.68 13.40
C ARG A 135 -28.60 3.85 12.69
N VAL A 136 -29.58 4.40 13.41
CA VAL A 136 -30.84 4.85 12.82
C VAL A 136 -30.51 5.96 11.82
N ASP A 137 -30.83 5.76 10.54
CA ASP A 137 -30.65 6.78 9.50
C ASP A 137 -31.70 7.90 9.71
N PRO A 138 -31.28 9.13 10.04
CA PRO A 138 -32.21 10.24 10.28
C PRO A 138 -32.90 10.75 9.01
N PHE A 139 -32.51 10.28 7.82
CA PHE A 139 -33.09 10.69 6.54
C PHE A 139 -34.07 9.66 5.96
N GLN A 140 -34.30 8.53 6.64
CA GLN A 140 -35.11 7.44 6.10
C GLN A 140 -36.63 7.68 6.19
N ASP A 141 -37.09 8.58 7.05
CA ASP A 141 -38.51 8.95 7.21
C ASP A 141 -38.97 10.13 6.31
N GLY A 142 -38.16 10.54 5.34
CA GLY A 142 -38.36 11.76 4.55
C GLY A 142 -38.92 11.60 3.13
N SER A 143 -39.44 10.42 2.75
CA SER A 143 -40.01 10.17 1.40
C SER A 143 -41.53 10.26 1.35
#